data_AF-A0AAW3HD86-F1
#
_entry.id   AF-A0AAW3HD86-F1
#
_cell.length_a   1.000
_cell.length_b   1.000
_cell.length_c   1.000
_cell.angle_alpha   90.00
_cell.angle_beta   90.00
_cell.angle_gamma   90.00
#
_symmetry.space_group_name_H-M   'P 1'
#
loop_
_entity.id
_entity.type
_entity.pdbx_description
1 polymer ?
#
loop_
_entity_poly.entity_id
_entity_poly.type
_entity_poly.pdbx_seq_one_letter_code
_entity_poly.pdbx_strand_id
1 'polypeptide(L)'
;MLLFFEKIGKGLFFCAILPLLTVKTRVNNMEAIMRKIMRTVVIGATLLLSPCVMAGSDGVEHAMKMMNKSYRAALKEEDVTSFRKDMRELKATAESILNSPVEGYDRETYVAGMSLLIDEVTAVESTAEKEGLDAGKIAAQKLGSLMRKYHNKLGVD
;
A
#
# COMPACT_ATOMS: atom_id res chain seq x y z
N MET A 1 31.82 -49.22 17.17
CA MET A 1 32.95 -48.57 16.46
C MET A 1 33.36 -49.51 15.34
N LEU A 2 33.22 -49.05 14.08
CA LEU A 2 33.76 -49.61 12.83
C LEU A 2 33.34 -51.04 12.44
N LEU A 3 32.26 -51.14 11.64
CA LEU A 3 32.05 -52.26 10.72
C LEU A 3 32.43 -51.81 9.31
N PHE A 4 33.45 -52.48 8.77
CA PHE A 4 34.02 -52.32 7.44
C PHE A 4 33.89 -53.68 6.73
N PHE A 5 33.70 -53.66 5.40
CA PHE A 5 33.65 -54.78 4.44
C PHE A 5 32.38 -55.65 4.48
N GLU A 6 31.45 -55.60 3.53
CA GLU A 6 31.54 -55.79 2.06
C GLU A 6 31.98 -57.21 1.64
N LYS A 7 31.01 -58.08 1.32
CA LYS A 7 31.02 -59.06 0.19
C LYS A 7 29.69 -59.83 0.16
N ILE A 8 28.73 -59.48 -0.70
CA ILE A 8 28.48 -59.94 -2.09
C ILE A 8 28.23 -61.46 -2.20
N GLY A 9 27.03 -61.81 -2.68
CA GLY A 9 26.73 -63.13 -3.26
C GLY A 9 25.24 -63.48 -3.24
N LYS A 10 24.39 -62.75 -3.97
CA LYS A 10 23.79 -63.18 -5.25
C LYS A 10 22.68 -64.23 -5.11
N GLY A 11 21.47 -63.84 -5.52
CA GLY A 11 20.60 -64.76 -6.27
C GLY A 11 19.11 -64.66 -5.96
N LEU A 12 18.39 -64.05 -6.91
CA LEU A 12 17.05 -64.47 -7.34
C LEU A 12 15.90 -64.23 -6.34
N PHE A 13 15.14 -63.16 -6.56
CA PHE A 13 13.87 -63.27 -7.29
C PHE A 13 13.27 -61.88 -7.49
N PHE A 14 13.14 -61.51 -8.76
CA PHE A 14 12.20 -60.52 -9.24
C PHE A 14 10.80 -60.80 -8.67
N CYS A 15 10.11 -59.76 -8.19
CA CYS A 15 8.77 -59.33 -8.67
C CYS A 15 7.97 -58.61 -7.59
N ALA A 16 7.80 -57.30 -7.80
CA ALA A 16 6.49 -56.68 -7.87
C ALA A 16 5.62 -56.54 -6.61
N ILE A 17 6.15 -56.17 -5.44
CA ILE A 17 5.29 -55.65 -4.35
C ILE A 17 6.00 -54.54 -3.55
N LEU A 18 6.36 -53.42 -4.18
CA LEU A 18 6.76 -52.23 -3.40
C LEU A 18 6.59 -50.85 -4.08
N PRO A 19 5.50 -50.58 -4.82
CA PRO A 19 5.09 -49.19 -4.99
C PRO A 19 3.70 -48.85 -4.41
N LEU A 20 3.03 -49.79 -3.72
CA LEU A 20 1.64 -49.58 -3.27
C LEU A 20 1.48 -48.95 -1.88
N LEU A 21 2.55 -48.77 -1.11
CA LEU A 21 2.49 -48.17 0.24
C LEU A 21 2.94 -46.70 0.30
N THR A 22 3.55 -46.16 -0.75
CA THR A 22 3.98 -44.75 -0.82
C THR A 22 2.96 -43.81 -1.47
N VAL A 23 1.87 -44.33 -2.05
CA VAL A 23 0.78 -43.50 -2.60
C VAL A 23 -0.29 -43.18 -1.54
N LYS A 24 -0.54 -44.06 -0.56
CA LYS A 24 -1.65 -43.88 0.38
C LYS A 24 -1.39 -42.81 1.46
N THR A 25 -0.14 -42.45 1.74
CA THR A 25 0.21 -41.39 2.70
C THR A 25 0.21 -39.98 2.08
N ARG A 26 0.18 -39.83 0.75
CA ARG A 26 0.02 -38.52 0.07
C ARG A 26 -1.43 -38.03 0.02
N VAL A 27 -2.42 -38.93 0.02
CA VAL A 27 -3.84 -38.56 -0.12
C VAL A 27 -4.42 -37.96 1.16
N ASN A 28 -4.02 -38.46 2.34
CA ASN A 28 -4.55 -37.96 3.62
C ASN A 28 -4.05 -36.56 4.02
N ASN A 29 -2.98 -36.05 3.40
CA ASN A 29 -2.44 -34.73 3.72
C ASN A 29 -3.06 -33.61 2.87
N MET A 30 -3.66 -33.93 1.70
CA MET A 30 -4.32 -32.93 0.86
C MET A 30 -5.69 -32.50 1.42
N GLU A 31 -6.45 -33.41 2.03
CA GLU A 31 -7.74 -33.05 2.67
C GLU A 31 -7.56 -32.17 3.92
N ALA A 32 -6.46 -32.34 4.66
CA ALA A 32 -6.15 -31.53 5.82
C ALA A 32 -5.71 -30.11 5.43
N ILE A 33 -5.00 -29.96 4.30
CA ILE A 33 -4.61 -28.66 3.74
C ILE A 33 -5.84 -27.93 3.19
N MET A 34 -6.74 -28.63 2.49
CA MET A 34 -7.93 -28.01 1.89
C MET A 34 -8.92 -27.48 2.95
N ARG A 35 -9.05 -28.16 4.11
CA ARG A 35 -9.85 -27.67 5.25
C ARG A 35 -9.23 -26.49 5.98
N LYS A 36 -7.91 -26.33 5.94
CA LYS A 36 -7.19 -25.24 6.63
C LYS A 36 -7.22 -23.93 5.82
N ILE A 37 -7.18 -24.02 4.49
CA ILE A 37 -7.26 -22.85 3.59
C ILE A 37 -8.66 -22.22 3.61
N MET A 38 -9.72 -23.01 3.83
CA MET A 38 -11.10 -22.53 3.80
C MET A 38 -11.53 -21.75 5.06
N ARG A 39 -10.70 -21.69 6.12
CA ARG A 39 -11.05 -21.04 7.40
C ARG A 39 -10.17 -19.85 7.79
N THR A 40 -9.17 -19.51 6.98
CA THR A 40 -8.24 -18.42 7.30
C THR A 40 -8.46 -17.29 6.31
N VAL A 41 -9.25 -16.31 6.76
CA VAL A 41 -9.30 -14.91 6.27
C VAL A 41 -10.10 -14.74 4.95
N VAL A 42 -11.39 -14.41 4.86
CA VAL A 42 -12.40 -13.74 5.73
C VAL A 42 -12.00 -12.34 6.27
N ILE A 43 -10.89 -11.77 5.79
CA ILE A 43 -10.61 -10.33 5.95
C ILE A 43 -10.01 -9.82 4.63
N GLY A 44 -10.80 -9.94 3.56
CA GLY A 44 -10.58 -9.25 2.30
C GLY A 44 -11.48 -8.02 2.24
N ALA A 45 -11.27 -7.07 3.15
CA ALA A 45 -11.87 -5.75 3.07
C ALA A 45 -11.20 -4.95 1.97
N THR A 46 -11.40 -5.32 0.71
CA THR A 46 -11.33 -4.34 -0.37
C THR A 46 -12.71 -3.72 -0.46
N LEU A 47 -12.93 -2.75 0.41
CA LEU A 47 -13.77 -1.61 0.08
C LEU A 47 -13.31 -1.14 -1.30
N LEU A 48 -14.03 -1.54 -2.34
CA LEU A 48 -14.11 -0.77 -3.56
C LEU A 48 -14.82 0.51 -3.14
N LEU A 49 -14.06 1.46 -2.59
CA LEU A 49 -14.49 2.84 -2.57
C LEU A 49 -14.59 3.25 -4.02
N SER A 50 -15.83 3.13 -4.49
CA SER A 50 -16.41 3.75 -5.65
C SER A 50 -15.61 4.99 -6.07
N PRO A 51 -15.23 5.12 -7.35
CA PRO A 51 -14.88 6.43 -7.86
C PRO A 51 -16.15 7.29 -7.72
N CYS A 52 -16.24 8.04 -6.62
CA CYS A 52 -17.14 9.17 -6.53
C CYS A 52 -16.63 10.17 -7.56
N VAL A 53 -17.14 10.03 -8.79
CA VAL A 53 -17.11 11.05 -9.81
C VAL A 53 -17.83 12.27 -9.26
N MET A 54 -17.13 13.07 -8.46
CA MET A 54 -17.57 14.41 -8.10
C MET A 54 -17.29 15.31 -9.30
N ALA A 55 -18.11 15.14 -10.33
CA ALA A 55 -18.17 16.03 -11.47
C ALA A 55 -18.86 17.32 -11.01
N GLY A 56 -18.06 18.29 -10.59
CA GLY A 56 -18.51 19.63 -10.19
C GLY A 56 -17.44 20.35 -9.36
N SER A 57 -17.35 21.68 -9.51
CA SER A 57 -16.46 22.55 -8.72
C SER A 57 -16.52 22.26 -7.21
N ASP A 58 -17.72 21.97 -6.70
CA ASP A 58 -17.98 21.60 -5.29
C ASP A 58 -17.18 20.38 -4.84
N GLY A 59 -16.91 19.46 -5.78
CA GLY A 59 -16.17 18.24 -5.52
C GLY A 59 -14.69 18.49 -5.25
N VAL A 60 -14.09 19.35 -6.08
CA VAL A 60 -12.69 19.75 -5.96
C VAL A 60 -12.50 20.62 -4.72
N GLU A 61 -13.41 21.56 -4.45
CA GLU A 61 -13.36 22.37 -3.24
C GLU A 61 -13.43 21.50 -1.97
N HIS A 62 -14.35 20.54 -1.93
CA HIS A 62 -14.46 19.60 -0.82
C HIS A 62 -13.17 18.78 -0.64
N ALA A 63 -12.62 18.26 -1.74
CA ALA A 63 -11.38 17.50 -1.72
C ALA A 63 -10.19 18.37 -1.22
N MET A 64 -10.07 19.62 -1.66
CA MET A 64 -9.05 20.55 -1.17
C MET A 64 -9.19 20.81 0.33
N LYS A 65 -10.42 20.94 0.85
CA LYS A 65 -10.67 21.05 2.30
C LYS A 65 -10.23 19.79 3.04
N MET A 66 -10.50 18.60 2.47
CA MET A 66 -10.07 17.33 3.04
C MET A 66 -8.55 17.18 3.04
N MET A 67 -7.86 17.58 1.96
CA MET A 67 -6.39 17.62 1.91
C MET A 67 -5.81 18.51 3.01
N ASN A 68 -6.34 19.74 3.17
CA ASN A 68 -5.88 20.64 4.22
C ASN A 68 -6.17 20.07 5.62
N LYS A 69 -7.29 19.39 5.81
CA LYS A 69 -7.62 18.71 7.06
C LYS A 69 -6.60 17.63 7.40
N SER A 70 -6.33 16.70 6.48
CA SER A 70 -5.35 15.63 6.68
C SER A 70 -3.93 16.18 6.88
N TYR A 71 -3.54 17.22 6.12
CA TYR A 71 -2.27 17.92 6.33
C TYR A 71 -2.11 18.45 7.76
N ARG A 72 -3.14 19.15 8.25
CA ARG A 72 -3.13 19.76 9.60
C ARG A 72 -3.23 18.73 10.71
N ALA A 73 -3.90 17.61 10.46
CA ALA A 73 -3.96 16.48 11.38
C ALA A 73 -2.55 15.88 11.55
N ALA A 74 -1.90 15.54 10.43
CA ALA A 74 -0.57 14.95 10.44
C ALA A 74 0.46 15.76 11.25
N LEU A 75 0.48 17.10 11.10
CA LEU A 75 1.41 17.94 11.85
C LEU A 75 1.20 17.91 13.37
N LYS A 76 0.01 17.54 13.83
CA LYS A 76 -0.35 17.43 15.25
C LYS A 76 -0.15 16.03 15.80
N GLU A 77 0.02 15.02 14.96
CA GLU A 77 0.18 13.64 15.39
C GLU A 77 1.43 13.43 16.23
N GLU A 78 1.35 12.57 17.24
CA GLU A 78 2.48 12.23 18.13
C GLU A 78 3.08 10.86 17.79
N ASP A 79 2.50 10.15 16.83
CA ASP A 79 2.91 8.81 16.40
C ASP A 79 3.13 8.77 14.87
N VAL A 80 4.18 8.04 14.46
CA VAL A 80 4.59 7.91 13.05
C VAL A 80 3.55 7.17 12.19
N THR A 81 2.83 6.20 12.76
CA THR A 81 1.77 5.46 12.07
C THR A 81 0.59 6.35 11.76
N SER A 82 0.11 7.13 12.74
CA SER A 82 -0.97 8.11 12.55
C SER A 82 -0.56 9.21 11.57
N PHE A 83 0.66 9.76 11.74
CA PHE A 83 1.22 10.73 10.80
C PHE A 83 1.21 10.20 9.35
N ARG A 84 1.72 8.98 9.13
CA ARG A 84 1.75 8.36 7.80
C ARG A 84 0.36 8.05 7.28
N LYS A 85 -0.61 7.74 8.15
CA LYS A 85 -2.00 7.55 7.75
C LYS A 85 -2.57 8.84 7.19
N ASP A 86 -2.41 9.96 7.89
CA ASP A 86 -2.90 11.26 7.43
C ASP A 86 -2.21 11.72 6.14
N MET A 87 -0.91 11.45 5.98
CA MET A 87 -0.20 11.70 4.72
C MET A 87 -0.78 10.87 3.56
N ARG A 88 -1.13 9.60 3.78
CA ARG A 88 -1.81 8.78 2.77
C ARG A 88 -3.19 9.28 2.41
N GLU A 89 -3.96 9.76 3.39
CA GLU A 89 -5.27 10.36 3.14
C GLU A 89 -5.15 11.64 2.30
N LEU A 90 -4.15 12.47 2.59
CA LEU A 90 -3.84 13.65 1.78
C LEU A 90 -3.48 13.25 0.35
N LYS A 91 -2.58 12.29 0.18
CA LYS A 91 -2.17 11.77 -1.14
C LYS A 91 -3.35 11.21 -1.93
N ALA A 92 -4.15 10.34 -1.33
CA ALA A 92 -5.29 9.72 -2.01
C ALA A 92 -6.32 10.78 -2.45
N THR A 93 -6.55 11.80 -1.61
CA THR A 93 -7.42 12.91 -1.97
C THR A 93 -6.84 13.72 -3.12
N ALA A 94 -5.53 13.98 -3.10
CA ALA A 94 -4.83 14.69 -4.18
C ALA A 94 -4.91 13.94 -5.52
N GLU A 95 -4.70 12.62 -5.50
CA GLU A 95 -4.83 11.75 -6.68
C GLU A 95 -6.26 11.76 -7.24
N SER A 96 -7.28 11.81 -6.37
CA SER A 96 -8.67 11.81 -6.79
C SER A 96 -9.08 13.03 -7.62
N ILE A 97 -8.41 14.18 -7.41
CA ILE A 97 -8.71 15.44 -8.09
C ILE A 97 -7.63 15.88 -9.08
N LEU A 98 -6.54 15.12 -9.23
CA LEU A 98 -5.39 15.46 -10.07
C LEU A 98 -5.78 15.83 -11.50
N ASN A 99 -6.74 15.10 -12.09
CA ASN A 99 -7.18 15.30 -13.47
C ASN A 99 -8.46 16.13 -13.62
N SER A 100 -8.96 16.70 -12.52
CA SER A 100 -10.23 17.42 -12.45
C SER A 100 -10.00 18.85 -11.92
N PRO A 101 -9.30 19.73 -12.66
CA PRO A 101 -9.14 21.12 -12.26
C PRO A 101 -10.50 21.83 -12.16
N VAL A 102 -10.60 22.81 -11.26
CA VAL A 102 -11.74 23.73 -11.20
C VAL A 102 -11.82 24.55 -12.49
N GLU A 103 -13.02 24.85 -12.98
CA GLU A 103 -13.19 25.76 -14.12
C GLU A 103 -12.54 27.12 -13.83
N GLY A 104 -11.78 27.63 -14.80
CA GLY A 104 -11.02 28.89 -14.66
C GLY A 104 -9.59 28.72 -14.15
N TYR A 105 -9.20 27.54 -13.66
CA TYR A 105 -7.80 27.26 -13.36
C TYR A 105 -7.00 26.94 -14.61
N ASP A 106 -5.74 27.40 -14.66
CA ASP A 106 -4.79 26.90 -15.65
C ASP A 106 -4.52 25.41 -15.38
N ARG A 107 -4.94 24.56 -16.32
CA ARG A 107 -4.85 23.10 -16.19
C ARG A 107 -3.40 22.63 -16.05
N GLU A 108 -2.47 23.23 -16.77
CA GLU A 108 -1.06 22.83 -16.72
C GLU A 108 -0.46 23.13 -15.34
N THR A 109 -0.66 24.35 -14.84
CA THR A 109 -0.21 24.75 -13.50
C THR A 109 -0.87 23.90 -12.41
N TYR A 110 -2.17 23.61 -12.53
CA TYR A 110 -2.90 22.78 -11.58
C TYR A 110 -2.33 21.36 -11.51
N VAL A 111 -2.24 20.68 -12.65
CA VAL A 111 -1.73 19.30 -12.70
C VAL A 111 -0.27 19.25 -12.23
N ALA A 112 0.56 20.21 -12.65
CA ALA A 112 1.95 20.28 -12.20
C ALA A 112 2.08 20.46 -10.68
N GLY A 113 1.23 21.31 -10.08
CA GLY A 113 1.20 21.51 -8.63
C GLY A 113 0.75 20.27 -7.88
N MET A 114 -0.31 19.63 -8.36
CA MET A 114 -0.88 18.42 -7.75
C MET A 114 0.06 17.22 -7.87
N SER A 115 0.68 16.99 -9.03
CA SER A 115 1.68 15.93 -9.21
C SER A 115 2.88 16.13 -8.28
N LEU A 116 3.42 17.35 -8.22
CA LEU A 116 4.54 17.65 -7.32
C LEU A 116 4.16 17.48 -5.85
N LEU A 117 2.92 17.83 -5.47
CA LEU A 117 2.42 17.58 -4.11
C LEU A 117 2.37 16.08 -3.79
N ILE A 118 1.86 15.25 -4.71
CA ILE A 118 1.78 13.78 -4.53
C ILE A 118 3.18 13.16 -4.37
N ASP A 119 4.14 13.60 -5.17
CA ASP A 119 5.53 13.13 -5.11
C ASP A 119 6.18 13.50 -3.76
N GLU A 120 6.03 14.76 -3.34
CA GLU A 120 6.59 15.23 -2.08
C GLU A 120 5.92 14.58 -0.86
N VAL A 121 4.61 14.31 -0.91
CA VAL A 121 3.92 13.57 0.16
C VAL A 121 4.46 12.14 0.26
N THR A 122 4.70 11.50 -0.88
CA THR A 122 5.32 10.17 -0.92
C THR A 122 6.74 10.20 -0.32
N ALA A 123 7.50 11.27 -0.60
CA ALA A 123 8.81 11.47 0.02
C ALA A 123 8.71 11.68 1.53
N VAL A 124 7.75 12.49 2.01
CA VAL A 124 7.47 12.72 3.43
C VAL A 124 7.12 11.43 4.15
N GLU A 125 6.27 10.57 3.56
CA GLU A 125 5.97 9.26 4.13
C GLU A 125 7.21 8.38 4.25
N SER A 126 8.07 8.38 3.22
CA SER A 126 9.32 7.62 3.23
C SER A 126 10.32 8.15 4.25
N THR A 127 10.45 9.47 4.38
CA THR A 127 11.25 10.12 5.41
C THR A 127 10.74 9.74 6.79
N ALA A 128 9.44 9.83 7.03
CA ALA A 128 8.86 9.47 8.33
C ALA A 128 9.10 8.00 8.69
N GLU A 129 9.01 7.10 7.71
CA GLU A 129 9.28 5.67 7.90
C GLU A 129 10.75 5.37 8.20
N LYS A 130 11.68 6.05 7.54
CA LYS A 130 13.14 5.78 7.65
C LYS A 130 13.80 6.52 8.80
N GLU A 131 13.40 7.78 9.01
CA GLU A 131 14.08 8.75 9.86
C GLU A 131 13.23 9.16 11.08
N GLY A 132 11.96 8.72 11.13
CA GLY A 132 11.06 8.95 12.25
C GLY A 132 10.16 10.19 12.10
N LEU A 133 9.28 10.36 13.10
CA LEU A 133 8.21 11.36 13.07
C LEU A 133 8.72 12.80 12.91
N ASP A 134 9.77 13.19 13.63
CA ASP A 134 10.28 14.56 13.60
C ASP A 134 10.81 14.93 12.20
N ALA A 135 11.58 14.03 11.58
CA ALA A 135 12.05 14.21 10.22
C ALA A 135 10.88 14.29 9.22
N GLY A 136 9.87 13.43 9.41
CA GLY A 136 8.62 13.48 8.64
C GLY A 136 7.90 14.81 8.76
N LYS A 137 7.75 15.36 9.97
CA LYS A 137 7.11 16.66 10.20
C LYS A 137 7.89 17.82 9.59
N ILE A 138 9.22 17.81 9.70
CA ILE A 138 10.09 18.81 9.06
C ILE A 138 9.92 18.77 7.54
N ALA A 139 9.89 17.56 6.95
CA ALA A 139 9.64 17.40 5.52
C ALA A 139 8.22 17.88 5.15
N ALA A 140 7.20 17.55 5.95
CA ALA A 140 5.81 17.97 5.74
C ALA A 140 5.63 19.49 5.75
N GLN A 141 6.40 20.25 6.54
CA GLN A 141 6.34 21.71 6.53
C GLN A 141 6.64 22.31 5.14
N LYS A 142 7.45 21.63 4.31
CA LYS A 142 7.73 22.04 2.93
C LYS A 142 6.48 21.93 2.03
N LEU A 143 5.60 20.97 2.30
CA LEU A 143 4.32 20.82 1.60
C LEU A 143 3.44 22.05 1.79
N GLY A 144 3.40 22.62 2.99
CA GLY A 144 2.67 23.87 3.26
C GLY A 144 3.12 25.03 2.37
N SER A 145 4.43 25.15 2.17
CA SER A 145 5.01 26.18 1.28
C SER A 145 4.70 25.89 -0.19
N LEU A 146 4.77 24.62 -0.60
CA LEU A 146 4.44 24.17 -1.94
C LEU A 146 2.98 24.46 -2.30
N MET A 147 2.04 24.07 -1.42
CA MET A 147 0.61 24.30 -1.60
C MET A 147 0.32 25.79 -1.78
N ARG A 148 0.89 26.65 -0.90
CA ARG A 148 0.73 28.10 -1.01
C ARG A 148 1.28 28.67 -2.32
N LYS A 149 2.44 28.18 -2.78
CA LYS A 149 3.03 28.61 -4.05
C LYS A 149 2.10 28.34 -5.23
N TYR A 150 1.45 27.18 -5.28
CA TYR A 150 0.56 26.83 -6.39
C TYR A 150 -0.83 27.45 -6.26
N HIS A 151 -1.36 27.62 -5.03
CA HIS A 151 -2.57 28.43 -4.80
C HIS A 151 -2.40 29.86 -5.33
N ASN A 152 -1.30 30.53 -5.00
CA ASN A 152 -1.00 31.87 -5.50
C ASN A 152 -0.93 31.92 -7.03
N LYS A 153 -0.34 30.91 -7.68
CA LYS A 153 -0.24 30.84 -9.15
C LYS A 153 -1.61 30.64 -9.82
N LEU A 154 -2.52 29.96 -9.14
CA LEU A 154 -3.88 29.69 -9.62
C LEU A 154 -4.86 30.81 -9.25
N GLY A 155 -4.40 31.88 -8.56
CA GLY A 155 -5.25 32.97 -8.11
C GLY A 155 -6.21 32.58 -6.98
N VAL A 156 -5.84 31.56 -6.20
CA VAL A 156 -6.61 31.07 -5.05
C VAL A 156 -6.01 31.69 -3.79
N ASP A 157 -6.74 32.59 -3.15
CA ASP A 157 -6.36 33.22 -1.86
C ASP A 157 -7.01 32.48 -0.67
#